data_AF-A0A351CED8-F1
#
_entry.id   AF-A0A351CED8-F1
#
_cell.length_a   1.000
_cell.length_b   1.000
_cell.length_c   1.000
_cell.angle_alpha   90.00
_cell.angle_beta   90.00
_cell.angle_gamma   90.00
#
_symmetry.space_group_name_H-M   'P 1'
#
loop_
_entity.id
_entity.type
_entity.pdbx_description
1 polymer ?
#
loop_
_entity_poly.entity_id
_entity_poly.type
_entity_poly.pdbx_seq_one_letter_code
_entity_poly.pdbx_strand_id
1 'polypeptide(L)'
;MKDVLKKAQEYWMSAGRNGLAHYRAAEIAAKRNRQIGIPNVALSSIVATSVFATLSDSVDIRIKFATGAIALITAILAALQAFLSFGDRAEKHKAAGAKYGSIKRKIDMFILEFSEKQHEQERDSAIAKLIDISDELNSLANESPTLTEKVYNVAKMAFDGSEAFPTLKGGGSA
;
A
#
# COMPACT_ATOMS: atom_id res chain seq x y z
N MET A 1 32.81 -10.42 0.97
CA MET A 1 32.06 -9.34 0.29
C MET A 1 30.89 -9.87 -0.52
N LYS A 2 31.08 -10.92 -1.33
CA LYS A 2 30.00 -11.54 -2.13
C LYS A 2 28.77 -11.97 -1.32
N ASP A 3 28.99 -12.46 -0.10
CA ASP A 3 27.97 -12.84 0.88
C ASP A 3 27.11 -11.64 1.32
N VAL A 4 27.74 -10.52 1.65
CA VAL A 4 27.08 -9.27 2.07
C VAL A 4 26.24 -8.71 0.93
N LEU A 5 26.80 -8.62 -0.29
CA LEU A 5 26.09 -8.14 -1.47
C LEU A 5 24.90 -9.04 -1.84
N LYS A 6 25.06 -10.37 -1.74
CA LYS A 6 23.97 -11.32 -1.93
C LYS A 6 22.85 -11.07 -0.92
N LYS A 7 23.19 -10.79 0.34
CA LYS A 7 22.19 -10.49 1.37
C LYS A 7 21.47 -9.17 1.12
N ALA A 8 22.20 -8.13 0.70
CA ALA A 8 21.62 -6.88 0.25
C ALA A 8 20.65 -7.08 -0.93
N GLN A 9 21.00 -7.94 -1.89
CA GLN A 9 20.10 -8.32 -2.99
C GLN A 9 18.81 -8.99 -2.50
N GLU A 10 18.89 -9.90 -1.53
CA GLU A 10 17.70 -10.52 -0.93
C GLU A 10 16.78 -9.46 -0.28
N TYR A 11 17.37 -8.51 0.45
CA TYR A 11 16.64 -7.40 1.06
C TYR A 11 16.02 -6.47 0.02
N TRP A 12 16.74 -6.18 -1.06
CA TRP A 12 16.24 -5.39 -2.18
C TRP A 12 14.99 -6.02 -2.81
N MET A 13 15.05 -7.31 -3.10
CA MET A 13 13.91 -8.06 -3.67
C MET A 13 12.74 -8.06 -2.69
N SER A 14 12.99 -8.31 -1.40
CA SER A 14 11.95 -8.29 -0.37
C SER A 14 11.29 -6.92 -0.26
N ALA A 15 12.07 -5.84 -0.21
CA ALA A 15 11.57 -4.47 -0.11
C ALA A 15 10.72 -4.09 -1.34
N GLY A 16 11.18 -4.45 -2.55
CA GLY A 16 10.44 -4.20 -3.78
C GLY A 16 9.10 -4.94 -3.84
N ARG A 17 9.08 -6.23 -3.51
CA ARG A 17 7.86 -7.05 -3.47
C ARG A 17 6.84 -6.51 -2.45
N ASN A 18 7.29 -6.23 -1.23
CA ASN A 18 6.43 -5.67 -0.18
C ASN A 18 5.93 -4.27 -0.54
N GLY A 19 6.80 -3.41 -1.08
CA GLY A 19 6.43 -2.07 -1.53
C GLY A 19 5.32 -2.10 -2.58
N LEU A 20 5.47 -2.94 -3.63
CA LEU A 20 4.45 -3.08 -4.67
C LEU A 20 3.15 -3.70 -4.13
N ALA A 21 3.25 -4.68 -3.22
CA ALA A 21 2.09 -5.29 -2.60
C ALA A 21 1.27 -4.27 -1.80
N HIS A 22 1.95 -3.38 -1.06
CA HIS A 22 1.31 -2.31 -0.33
C HIS A 22 0.64 -1.28 -1.24
N TYR A 23 1.27 -0.86 -2.34
CA TYR A 23 0.61 0.04 -3.30
C TYR A 23 -0.66 -0.58 -3.90
N ARG A 24 -0.61 -1.86 -4.25
CA ARG A 24 -1.80 -2.57 -4.75
C ARG A 24 -2.90 -2.70 -3.69
N ALA A 25 -2.53 -2.98 -2.45
CA ALA A 25 -3.49 -3.00 -1.34
C ALA A 25 -4.14 -1.62 -1.14
N ALA A 26 -3.36 -0.54 -1.29
CA ALA A 26 -3.86 0.83 -1.21
C ALA A 26 -4.89 1.12 -2.30
N GLU A 27 -4.61 0.75 -3.55
CA GLU A 27 -5.54 0.92 -4.67
C GLU A 27 -6.86 0.15 -4.48
N ILE A 28 -6.78 -1.10 -3.99
CA ILE A 28 -7.96 -1.91 -3.70
C ILE A 28 -8.81 -1.24 -2.61
N ALA A 29 -8.19 -0.78 -1.54
CA ALA A 29 -8.87 -0.08 -0.45
C ALA A 29 -9.49 1.24 -0.94
N ALA A 30 -8.75 2.05 -1.71
CA ALA A 30 -9.24 3.30 -2.29
C ALA A 30 -10.44 3.08 -3.23
N LYS A 31 -10.40 2.03 -4.05
CA LYS A 31 -11.52 1.66 -4.92
C LYS A 31 -12.76 1.29 -4.12
N ARG A 32 -12.62 0.50 -3.06
CA ARG A 32 -13.73 0.13 -2.16
C ARG A 32 -14.31 1.35 -1.43
N ASN A 33 -13.44 2.25 -0.96
CA ASN A 33 -13.87 3.50 -0.34
C ASN A 33 -14.77 4.30 -1.29
N ARG A 34 -14.33 4.45 -2.55
CA ARG A 34 -15.09 5.18 -3.57
C ARG A 34 -16.40 4.48 -3.94
N GLN A 35 -16.42 3.15 -4.01
CA GLN A 35 -17.61 2.35 -4.34
C GLN A 35 -18.73 2.49 -3.30
N ILE A 36 -18.41 2.72 -2.03
CA ILE A 36 -19.41 2.95 -0.97
C ILE A 36 -19.71 4.44 -0.82
N GLY A 37 -18.67 5.28 -0.83
CA GLY A 37 -18.81 6.72 -0.61
C GLY A 37 -19.63 7.43 -1.67
N ILE A 38 -19.45 7.10 -2.97
CA ILE A 38 -20.20 7.77 -4.05
C ILE A 38 -21.72 7.51 -3.93
N PRO A 39 -22.21 6.26 -3.83
CA PRO A 39 -23.63 6.01 -3.62
C PRO A 39 -24.16 6.64 -2.34
N ASN A 40 -23.38 6.60 -1.26
CA ASN A 40 -23.79 7.19 0.02
C ASN A 40 -24.02 8.71 -0.10
N VAL A 41 -23.12 9.43 -0.77
CA VAL A 41 -23.26 10.88 -1.02
C VAL A 41 -24.48 11.18 -1.92
N ALA A 42 -24.70 10.38 -2.95
CA ALA A 42 -25.85 10.54 -3.84
C ALA A 42 -27.18 10.32 -3.08
N LEU A 43 -27.29 9.24 -2.32
CA LEU A 43 -28.49 8.93 -1.53
C LEU A 43 -28.71 9.96 -0.42
N SER A 44 -27.64 10.42 0.25
CA SER A 44 -27.73 11.50 1.25
C SER A 44 -28.31 12.78 0.65
N SER A 45 -27.88 13.14 -0.57
CA SER A 45 -28.39 14.32 -1.29
C SER A 45 -29.88 14.16 -1.65
N ILE A 46 -30.30 12.96 -2.06
CA ILE A 46 -31.71 12.65 -2.32
C ILE A 46 -32.52 12.78 -1.04
N VAL A 47 -32.08 12.15 0.05
CA VAL A 47 -32.74 12.20 1.37
C VAL A 47 -32.88 13.64 1.85
N ALA A 48 -31.81 14.43 1.79
CA ALA A 48 -31.84 15.84 2.19
C ALA A 48 -32.90 16.62 1.38
N THR A 49 -32.91 16.46 0.06
CA THR A 49 -33.88 17.12 -0.84
C THR A 49 -35.31 16.68 -0.54
N SER A 50 -35.53 15.37 -0.35
CA SER A 50 -36.84 14.81 -0.03
C SER A 50 -37.37 15.29 1.31
N VAL A 51 -36.53 15.39 2.34
CA VAL A 51 -36.91 15.95 3.65
C VAL A 51 -37.44 17.38 3.49
N PHE A 52 -36.73 18.24 2.75
CA PHE A 52 -37.21 19.60 2.46
C PHE A 52 -38.53 19.62 1.68
N ALA A 53 -38.69 18.73 0.70
CA ALA A 53 -39.94 18.62 -0.05
C ALA A 53 -41.12 18.19 0.83
N THR A 54 -40.89 17.33 1.84
CA THR A 54 -41.93 16.86 2.76
C THR A 54 -42.45 17.90 3.75
N LEU A 55 -41.84 19.08 3.85
CA LEU A 55 -42.36 20.20 4.65
C LEU A 55 -43.62 20.84 4.03
N SER A 56 -43.97 20.49 2.78
CA SER A 56 -45.22 20.93 2.16
C SER A 56 -46.40 20.06 2.63
N ASP A 57 -47.54 20.67 2.98
CA ASP A 57 -48.69 19.99 3.62
C ASP A 57 -49.37 18.90 2.76
N SER A 58 -49.05 18.81 1.47
CA SER A 58 -49.73 17.95 0.49
C SER A 58 -48.86 16.83 -0.10
N VAL A 59 -47.91 16.28 0.65
CA VAL A 59 -47.05 15.18 0.16
C VAL A 59 -47.65 13.80 0.41
N ASP A 60 -47.73 13.00 -0.66
CA ASP A 60 -48.21 11.61 -0.65
C ASP A 60 -47.44 10.75 0.38
N ILE A 61 -48.18 9.97 1.16
CA ILE A 61 -47.64 9.01 2.14
C ILE A 61 -46.64 8.02 1.52
N ARG A 62 -46.81 7.63 0.25
CA ARG A 62 -45.88 6.76 -0.47
C ARG A 62 -44.50 7.39 -0.61
N ILE A 63 -44.44 8.70 -0.84
CA ILE A 63 -43.19 9.46 -0.96
C ILE A 63 -42.49 9.54 0.41
N LYS A 64 -43.26 9.72 1.49
CA LYS A 64 -42.73 9.71 2.87
C LYS A 64 -42.10 8.36 3.22
N PHE A 65 -42.78 7.25 2.93
CA PHE A 65 -42.23 5.90 3.13
C PHE A 65 -40.97 5.64 2.29
N ALA A 66 -40.98 6.01 1.01
CA ALA A 66 -39.81 5.84 0.14
C ALA A 66 -38.60 6.65 0.67
N THR A 67 -38.83 7.89 1.09
CA THR A 67 -37.80 8.75 1.69
C THR A 67 -37.21 8.13 2.95
N GLY A 68 -38.05 7.60 3.84
CA GLY A 68 -37.60 6.91 5.05
C GLY A 68 -36.76 5.66 4.74
N ALA A 69 -37.16 4.87 3.75
CA ALA A 69 -36.40 3.69 3.32
C ALA A 69 -35.02 4.07 2.74
N ILE A 70 -34.95 5.12 1.90
CA ILE A 70 -33.68 5.62 1.36
C ILE A 70 -32.80 6.18 2.48
N ALA A 71 -33.38 6.89 3.45
CA ALA A 71 -32.65 7.41 4.61
C ALA A 71 -32.03 6.28 5.44
N LEU A 72 -32.75 5.19 5.66
CA LEU A 72 -32.22 4.01 6.34
C LEU A 72 -31.05 3.38 5.58
N ILE A 73 -31.18 3.19 4.27
CA ILE A 73 -30.09 2.65 3.43
C ILE A 73 -28.86 3.56 3.48
N THR A 74 -29.08 4.88 3.40
CA THR A 74 -28.01 5.89 3.49
C THR A 74 -27.30 5.80 4.84
N ALA A 75 -28.03 5.72 5.94
CA ALA A 75 -27.45 5.60 7.28
C ALA A 75 -26.61 4.31 7.43
N ILE A 76 -27.09 3.18 6.89
CA ILE A 76 -26.35 1.91 6.88
C ILE A 76 -25.05 2.05 6.07
N LEU A 77 -25.10 2.66 4.89
CA LEU A 77 -23.91 2.87 4.06
C LEU A 77 -22.90 3.80 4.73
N ALA A 78 -23.36 4.88 5.37
CA ALA A 78 -22.51 5.77 6.15
C ALA A 78 -21.83 5.04 7.32
N ALA A 79 -22.59 4.21 8.06
CA ALA A 79 -22.04 3.40 9.15
C ALA A 79 -21.01 2.37 8.64
N LEU A 80 -21.29 1.70 7.52
CA LEU A 80 -20.34 0.77 6.88
C LEU A 80 -19.07 1.49 6.40
N GLN A 81 -19.21 2.68 5.81
CA GLN A 81 -18.09 3.49 5.36
C GLN A 81 -17.20 3.91 6.54
N ALA A 82 -17.80 4.35 7.65
CA ALA A 82 -17.09 4.73 8.87
C ALA A 82 -16.43 3.54 9.55
N PHE A 83 -17.12 2.39 9.64
CA PHE A 83 -16.61 1.19 10.29
C PHE A 83 -15.47 0.50 9.52
N LEU A 84 -15.54 0.49 8.18
CA LEU A 84 -14.56 -0.21 7.35
C LEU A 84 -13.30 0.64 7.07
N SER A 85 -13.37 1.96 7.28
CA SER A 85 -12.26 2.93 7.16
C SER A 85 -11.36 2.69 5.94
N PHE A 86 -11.96 2.41 4.78
CA PHE A 86 -11.21 2.02 3.59
C PHE A 86 -10.25 3.13 3.12
N GLY A 87 -10.58 4.41 3.34
CA GLY A 87 -9.69 5.54 3.10
C GLY A 87 -8.41 5.46 3.95
N ASP A 88 -8.55 5.34 5.27
CA ASP A 88 -7.40 5.25 6.19
C ASP A 88 -6.53 4.03 5.90
N ARG A 89 -7.15 2.90 5.57
CA ARG A 89 -6.43 1.68 5.17
C ARG A 89 -5.64 1.90 3.88
N ALA A 90 -6.20 2.63 2.92
CA ALA A 90 -5.50 2.96 1.68
C ALA A 90 -4.26 3.82 1.95
N GLU A 91 -4.39 4.87 2.76
CA GLU A 91 -3.26 5.75 3.10
C GLU A 91 -2.19 5.02 3.91
N LYS A 92 -2.55 4.18 4.88
CA LYS A 92 -1.58 3.36 5.63
C LYS A 92 -0.77 2.43 4.72
N HIS A 93 -1.43 1.75 3.78
CA HIS A 93 -0.74 0.91 2.81
C HIS A 93 0.12 1.75 1.85
N LYS A 94 -0.36 2.89 1.35
CA LYS A 94 0.42 3.79 0.49
C LYS A 94 1.68 4.30 1.20
N ALA A 95 1.56 4.68 2.47
CA ALA A 95 2.69 5.11 3.29
C ALA A 95 3.71 3.97 3.49
N ALA A 96 3.26 2.75 3.79
CA ALA A 96 4.14 1.58 3.87
C ALA A 96 4.87 1.33 2.53
N GLY A 97 4.15 1.38 1.41
CA GLY A 97 4.72 1.23 0.06
C GLY A 97 5.80 2.27 -0.24
N ALA A 98 5.58 3.53 0.16
CA ALA A 98 6.57 4.60 0.02
C ALA A 98 7.82 4.37 0.88
N LYS A 99 7.65 3.96 2.15
CA LYS A 99 8.76 3.64 3.05
C LYS A 99 9.61 2.47 2.52
N TYR A 100 8.97 1.39 2.03
CA TYR A 100 9.70 0.28 1.41
C TYR A 100 10.47 0.72 0.16
N GLY A 101 9.88 1.60 -0.66
CA GLY A 101 10.58 2.20 -1.80
C GLY A 101 11.80 3.02 -1.40
N SER A 102 11.71 3.78 -0.30
CA SER A 102 12.85 4.52 0.25
C SER A 102 13.97 3.59 0.71
N ILE A 103 13.65 2.51 1.41
CA ILE A 103 14.65 1.52 1.84
C ILE A 103 15.26 0.78 0.64
N LYS A 104 14.46 0.42 -0.37
CA LYS A 104 14.98 -0.18 -1.62
C LYS A 104 16.07 0.72 -2.24
N ARG A 105 15.84 2.04 -2.30
CA ARG A 105 16.84 3.01 -2.80
C ARG A 105 18.08 3.10 -1.90
N LYS A 106 17.94 2.99 -0.57
CA LYS A 106 19.10 2.89 0.33
C LYS A 106 19.93 1.63 0.01
N ILE A 107 19.27 0.52 -0.28
CA ILE A 107 19.93 -0.73 -0.67
C ILE A 107 20.60 -0.60 -2.04
N ASP A 108 19.99 0.12 -3.00
CA ASP A 108 20.63 0.44 -4.28
C ASP A 108 21.95 1.19 -4.06
N MET A 109 21.94 2.22 -3.21
CA MET A 109 23.15 2.97 -2.86
C MET A 109 24.19 2.10 -2.14
N PHE A 110 23.76 1.24 -1.22
CA PHE A 110 24.64 0.28 -0.55
C PHE A 110 25.32 -0.66 -1.55
N ILE A 111 24.56 -1.22 -2.49
CA ILE A 111 25.12 -2.13 -3.51
C ILE A 111 26.12 -1.38 -4.39
N LEU A 112 25.78 -0.16 -4.83
CA LEU A 112 26.70 0.67 -5.62
C LEU A 112 28.01 0.92 -4.87
N GLU A 113 27.93 1.31 -3.59
CA GLU A 113 29.09 1.61 -2.75
C GLU A 113 30.02 0.41 -2.56
N PHE A 114 29.49 -0.80 -2.35
CA PHE A 114 30.29 -1.97 -1.97
C PHE A 114 30.47 -3.03 -3.09
N SER A 115 30.05 -2.73 -4.32
CA SER A 115 30.11 -3.69 -5.44
C SER A 115 31.53 -3.90 -6.01
N GLU A 116 32.48 -2.98 -5.78
CA GLU A 116 33.83 -3.08 -6.33
C GLU A 116 34.76 -3.97 -5.49
N LYS A 117 35.70 -4.65 -6.16
CA LYS A 117 36.67 -5.57 -5.52
C LYS A 117 37.60 -4.87 -4.51
N GLN A 118 37.75 -3.55 -4.60
CA GLN A 118 38.66 -2.76 -3.77
C GLN A 118 38.18 -2.65 -2.30
N HIS A 119 36.89 -2.87 -2.05
CA HIS A 119 36.27 -2.72 -0.73
C HIS A 119 36.33 -3.98 0.15
N GLU A 120 37.15 -4.98 -0.17
CA GLU A 120 37.22 -6.21 0.64
C GLU A 120 37.74 -5.94 2.07
N GLN A 121 38.55 -4.89 2.24
CA GLN A 121 39.02 -4.39 3.53
C GLN A 121 37.94 -3.62 4.33
N GLU A 122 36.85 -3.20 3.68
CA GLU A 122 35.74 -2.45 4.30
C GLU A 122 34.56 -3.34 4.71
N ARG A 123 34.79 -4.66 4.74
CA ARG A 123 33.72 -5.63 4.96
C ARG A 123 32.95 -5.42 6.26
N ASP A 124 33.63 -5.06 7.34
CA ASP A 124 32.98 -4.85 8.64
C ASP A 124 32.07 -3.61 8.62
N SER A 125 32.48 -2.55 7.92
CA SER A 125 31.66 -1.35 7.69
C SER A 125 30.42 -1.66 6.84
N ALA A 126 30.59 -2.45 5.77
CA ALA A 126 29.47 -2.90 4.94
C ALA A 126 28.47 -3.75 5.73
N ILE A 127 28.95 -4.62 6.63
CA ILE A 127 28.07 -5.40 7.51
C ILE A 127 27.30 -4.49 8.46
N ALA A 128 27.97 -3.54 9.12
CA ALA A 128 27.32 -2.60 10.03
C ALA A 128 26.20 -1.80 9.32
N LYS A 129 26.48 -1.22 8.15
CA LYS A 129 25.46 -0.52 7.34
C LYS A 129 24.30 -1.43 6.93
N LEU A 130 24.58 -2.68 6.58
CA LEU A 130 23.54 -3.64 6.19
C LEU A 130 22.67 -4.07 7.39
N ILE A 131 23.23 -4.13 8.60
CA ILE A 131 22.48 -4.35 9.85
C ILE A 131 21.52 -3.18 10.07
N ASP A 132 21.98 -1.93 9.92
CA ASP A 132 21.10 -0.76 10.08
C ASP A 132 19.92 -0.79 9.09
N ILE A 133 20.18 -1.13 7.82
CA ILE A 133 19.13 -1.33 6.80
C ILE A 133 18.18 -2.47 7.20
N SER A 134 18.71 -3.57 7.74
CA SER A 134 17.92 -4.70 8.20
C SER A 134 16.99 -4.31 9.34
N ASP A 135 17.46 -3.50 10.28
CA ASP A 135 16.67 -3.01 11.40
C ASP A 135 15.57 -2.05 10.96
N GLU A 136 15.87 -1.16 10.00
CA GLU A 136 14.85 -0.33 9.34
C GLU A 136 13.77 -1.17 8.64
N LEU A 137 14.16 -2.23 7.93
CA LEU A 137 13.21 -3.16 7.30
C LEU A 137 12.33 -3.87 8.32
N ASN A 138 12.93 -4.35 9.42
CA ASN A 138 12.21 -5.06 10.47
C ASN A 138 11.21 -4.13 11.18
N SER A 139 11.65 -2.91 11.51
CA SER A 139 10.79 -1.87 12.07
C SER A 139 9.62 -1.55 11.13
N LEU A 140 9.90 -1.34 9.84
CA LEU A 140 8.86 -1.09 8.85
C LEU A 140 7.88 -2.26 8.71
N ALA A 141 8.37 -3.50 8.71
CA ALA A 141 7.52 -4.68 8.64
C ALA A 141 6.56 -4.77 9.83
N ASN A 142 7.01 -4.41 11.04
CA ASN A 142 6.20 -4.40 12.25
C ASN A 142 5.15 -3.27 12.26
N GLU A 143 5.47 -2.10 11.68
CA GLU A 143 4.55 -0.97 11.56
C GLU A 143 3.53 -1.12 10.42
N SER A 144 3.86 -1.94 9.42
CA SER A 144 3.08 -2.05 8.19
C SER A 144 1.77 -2.79 8.42
N PRO A 145 0.65 -2.35 7.82
CA PRO A 145 -0.59 -3.10 7.91
C PRO A 145 -0.45 -4.46 7.20
N THR A 146 -1.09 -5.51 7.74
CA THR A 146 -0.98 -6.86 7.18
C THR A 146 -1.44 -6.92 5.72
N LEU A 147 -0.64 -7.59 4.88
CA LEU A 147 -0.99 -7.91 3.50
C LEU A 147 -1.73 -9.25 3.42
N THR A 148 -2.69 -9.34 2.52
CA THR A 148 -3.26 -10.64 2.18
C THR A 148 -2.32 -11.40 1.25
N GLU A 149 -2.29 -12.72 1.39
CA GLU A 149 -1.44 -13.59 0.56
C GLU A 149 -1.70 -13.38 -0.94
N LYS A 150 -2.97 -13.22 -1.32
CA LYS A 150 -3.35 -12.96 -2.71
C LYS A 150 -2.71 -11.68 -3.26
N VAL A 151 -2.75 -10.57 -2.50
CA VAL A 151 -2.18 -9.30 -2.95
C VAL A 151 -0.67 -9.39 -3.03
N TYR A 152 -0.04 -10.02 -2.03
CA TYR A 152 1.41 -10.23 -2.01
C TYR A 152 1.88 -11.07 -3.20
N ASN A 153 1.24 -12.22 -3.46
CA ASN A 153 1.64 -13.12 -4.55
C ASN A 153 1.52 -12.45 -5.92
N VAL A 154 0.44 -11.70 -6.16
CA VAL A 154 0.25 -10.97 -7.42
C VAL A 154 1.30 -9.87 -7.57
N ALA A 155 1.64 -9.16 -6.49
CA ALA A 155 2.71 -8.16 -6.51
C ALA A 155 4.09 -8.79 -6.71
N LYS A 156 4.38 -9.92 -6.05
CA LYS A 156 5.62 -10.68 -6.21
C LYS A 156 5.83 -11.10 -7.66
N MET A 157 4.82 -11.70 -8.29
CA MET A 157 4.89 -12.09 -9.71
C MET A 157 5.14 -10.89 -10.63
N ALA A 158 4.47 -9.77 -10.36
CA ALA A 158 4.65 -8.56 -11.16
C ALA A 158 6.06 -7.96 -10.99
N PHE A 159 6.54 -7.85 -9.76
CA PHE A 159 7.86 -7.32 -9.44
C PHE A 159 8.97 -8.21 -10.03
N ASP A 160 8.89 -9.52 -9.78
CA ASP A 160 9.87 -10.49 -10.28
C ASP A 160 9.88 -10.59 -11.81
N GLY A 161 8.75 -10.28 -12.47
CA GLY A 161 8.62 -10.22 -13.92
C GLY A 161 9.04 -8.88 -14.56
N SER A 162 8.98 -7.77 -13.82
CA SER A 162 9.32 -6.44 -14.35
C SER A 162 10.75 -6.02 -14.07
N GLU A 163 11.36 -6.51 -12.99
CA GLU A 163 12.68 -6.07 -12.53
C GLU A 163 13.67 -7.23 -12.59
N ALA A 164 14.60 -7.19 -13.55
CA ALA A 164 15.81 -8.01 -13.47
C ALA A 164 16.78 -7.34 -12.49
N PHE A 165 17.14 -8.02 -11.40
CA PHE A 165 18.19 -7.52 -10.51
C PHE A 165 19.46 -7.23 -11.35
N PRO A 166 20.14 -6.07 -11.17
CA PRO A 166 21.38 -5.79 -11.89
C PRO A 166 22.37 -6.90 -11.56
N THR A 167 22.59 -7.81 -12.51
CA THR A 167 23.54 -8.89 -12.28
C THR A 167 24.89 -8.24 -12.04
N LEU A 168 25.49 -8.53 -10.88
CA LEU A 168 26.88 -8.17 -10.59
C LEU A 168 27.74 -8.92 -11.60
N LYS A 169 27.88 -8.37 -12.82
CA LYS A 169 28.79 -8.88 -13.83
C LYS A 169 30.20 -8.72 -13.26
N GLY A 170 30.69 -9.79 -12.67
CA GLY A 170 32.10 -9.97 -12.41
C GLY A 170 32.86 -9.79 -13.72
N GLY A 171 33.93 -8.98 -13.67
CA GLY A 171 34.87 -8.85 -14.75
C GLY A 171 35.33 -10.22 -15.26
N GLY A 172 35.14 -10.42 -16.56
CA GLY A 172 35.62 -11.55 -17.33
C GLY A 172 36.06 -11.04 -18.69
N SER A 173 37.37 -10.78 -18.79
CA SER A 173 38.25 -10.84 -19.97
C SER A 173 37.70 -10.34 -21.32
N ALA A 174 38.14 -9.15 -21.71
CA ALA A 174 38.65 -8.89 -23.04
C ALA A 174 40.10 -8.42 -22.90
#